data_AF-A0A5B6YP35-F1
#
_entry.id   AF-A0A5B6YP35-F1
#
_cell.length_a   1.000
_cell.length_b   1.000
_cell.length_c   1.000
_cell.angle_alpha   90.00
_cell.angle_beta   90.00
_cell.angle_gamma   90.00
#
_symmetry.space_group_name_H-M   'P 1'
#
loop_
_entity.id
_entity.type
_entity.pdbx_description
1 polymer ?
#
loop_
_entity_poly.entity_id
_entity_poly.type
_entity_poly.pdbx_seq_one_letter_code
_entity_poly.pdbx_strand_id
1 'polypeptide(L)'
;MGTEESARKQCEVTVTLRSNTPVVGCEINPWVRVKAQGSLQAPQHNLDFTWYREHCACSVHHVEIATTQCMRCAALNIPVKESCHCSVKCFADALQNHLVGHRCAAEALSKTSNGNGLALGKLRRYGSWPGSG
;
A
#
# COMPACT_ATOMS: atom_id res chain seq x y z
N MET A 1 -2.97 43.20 -33.56
CA MET A 1 -3.18 41.75 -33.75
C MET A 1 -2.61 41.08 -32.52
N GLY A 2 -3.46 40.87 -31.50
CA GLY A 2 -3.03 40.36 -30.19
C GLY A 2 -3.02 38.84 -30.20
N THR A 3 -1.86 38.24 -29.98
CA THR A 3 -1.75 36.84 -29.60
C THR A 3 -1.93 36.75 -28.10
N GLU A 4 -3.15 36.44 -27.66
CA GLU A 4 -3.42 35.95 -26.31
C GLU A 4 -2.79 34.57 -26.17
N GLU A 5 -1.50 34.56 -25.87
CA GLU A 5 -0.80 33.38 -25.39
C GLU A 5 -1.33 33.10 -23.99
N SER A 6 -2.37 32.26 -23.93
CA SER A 6 -2.94 31.71 -22.70
C SER A 6 -1.82 31.02 -21.92
N ALA A 7 -1.12 31.80 -21.08
CA ALA A 7 -0.09 31.33 -20.19
C ALA A 7 -0.68 30.17 -19.38
N ARG A 8 -0.26 28.93 -19.70
CA ARG A 8 -0.61 27.75 -18.92
C ARG A 8 -0.11 28.01 -17.51
N LYS A 9 -1.02 28.40 -16.61
CA LYS A 9 -0.70 28.56 -15.20
C LYS A 9 -0.20 27.22 -14.72
N GLN A 10 1.10 27.15 -14.44
CA GLN A 10 1.71 25.92 -13.96
C GLN A 10 1.15 25.66 -12.57
N CYS A 11 0.37 24.59 -12.46
CA CYS A 11 -0.25 24.16 -11.22
C CYS A 11 0.53 22.97 -10.67
N GLU A 12 0.88 23.02 -9.40
CA GLU A 12 1.45 21.91 -8.67
C GLU A 12 0.31 21.15 -7.99
N VAL A 13 0.25 19.83 -8.22
CA VAL A 13 -0.73 18.95 -7.58
C VAL A 13 0.03 17.98 -6.66
N THR A 14 -0.30 18.02 -5.38
CA THR A 14 0.19 17.06 -4.39
C THR A 14 -0.94 16.13 -3.98
N VAL A 15 -0.71 14.82 -4.06
CA VAL A 15 -1.67 13.79 -3.63
C VAL A 15 -1.05 12.97 -2.52
N THR A 16 -1.77 12.79 -1.41
CA THR A 16 -1.36 11.90 -0.32
C THR A 16 -2.47 10.94 0.07
N LEU A 17 -2.12 9.73 0.49
CA LEU A 17 -3.05 8.74 1.00
C LEU A 17 -2.89 8.59 2.51
N ARG A 18 -4.00 8.35 3.22
CA ARG A 18 -3.97 8.03 4.66
C ARG A 18 -3.32 6.67 4.94
N SER A 19 -3.44 5.75 3.99
CA SER A 19 -2.85 4.42 4.01
C SER A 19 -2.41 4.06 2.60
N ASN A 20 -1.24 3.45 2.48
CA ASN A 20 -0.75 2.88 1.23
C ASN A 20 -1.22 1.43 1.04
N THR A 21 -1.86 0.83 2.05
CA THR A 21 -2.39 -0.54 1.97
C THR A 21 -3.91 -0.46 1.78
N PRO A 22 -4.43 -0.84 0.59
CA PRO A 22 -5.86 -0.90 0.35
C PRO A 22 -6.49 -2.05 1.14
N VAL A 23 -7.71 -1.85 1.66
CA VAL A 23 -8.47 -2.85 2.41
C VAL A 23 -9.81 -3.07 1.72
N VAL A 24 -10.17 -4.32 1.48
CA VAL A 24 -11.43 -4.69 0.83
C VAL A 24 -12.62 -4.14 1.64
N GLY A 25 -13.54 -3.44 0.97
CA GLY A 25 -14.71 -2.83 1.60
C GLY A 25 -14.45 -1.49 2.29
N CYS A 26 -13.20 -1.02 2.35
CA CYS A 26 -12.87 0.31 2.84
C CYS A 26 -12.69 1.30 1.68
N GLU A 27 -13.32 2.47 1.79
CA GLU A 27 -13.15 3.55 0.83
C GLU A 27 -11.73 4.13 0.89
N ILE A 28 -11.13 4.34 -0.30
CA ILE A 28 -9.84 5.02 -0.43
C ILE A 28 -10.12 6.49 -0.74
N ASN A 29 -9.80 7.36 0.21
CA ASN A 29 -10.01 8.80 0.08
C ASN A 29 -8.66 9.56 0.05
N PRO A 30 -8.19 10.01 -1.13
CA PRO A 30 -6.95 10.75 -1.27
C PRO A 30 -7.09 12.20 -0.80
N TRP A 31 -6.07 12.71 -0.14
CA TRP A 31 -5.96 14.14 0.14
C TRP A 31 -5.20 14.82 -0.98
N VAL A 32 -5.88 15.76 -1.66
CA VAL A 32 -5.33 16.48 -2.79
C VAL A 32 -5.17 17.96 -2.45
N ARG A 33 -4.01 18.50 -2.79
CA ARG A 33 -3.71 19.93 -2.71
C ARG A 33 -3.27 20.42 -4.07
N VAL A 34 -3.98 21.43 -4.59
CA VAL A 34 -3.63 22.10 -5.84
C VAL A 34 -3.14 23.52 -5.52
N LYS A 35 -1.94 23.86 -5.98
CA LYS A 35 -1.36 25.21 -5.85
C LYS A 35 -1.12 25.79 -7.25
N ALA A 36 -1.50 27.04 -7.45
CA ALA A 36 -1.08 27.80 -8.62
C ALA A 36 0.22 28.55 -8.29
N GLN A 37 1.20 28.50 -9.19
CA GLN A 37 2.47 29.17 -8.97
C GLN A 37 2.27 30.69 -8.81
N GLY A 38 2.78 31.25 -7.72
CA GLY A 38 2.65 32.68 -7.39
C GLY A 38 1.33 33.12 -6.76
N SER A 39 0.41 32.18 -6.44
CA SER A 39 -0.85 32.48 -5.76
C SER A 39 -0.95 31.75 -4.41
N LEU A 40 -1.44 32.44 -3.38
CA LEU A 40 -1.80 31.84 -2.10
C LEU A 40 -3.14 31.10 -2.15
N GLN A 41 -3.97 31.38 -3.16
CA GLN A 41 -5.29 30.81 -3.32
C GLN A 41 -5.25 29.65 -4.32
N ALA A 42 -5.94 28.56 -3.98
CA ALA A 42 -6.08 27.41 -4.87
C ALA A 42 -6.86 27.81 -6.13
N PRO A 43 -6.42 27.40 -7.33
CA PRO A 43 -7.17 27.65 -8.56
C PRO A 43 -8.50 26.88 -8.54
N GLN A 44 -9.49 27.33 -9.31
CA GLN A 44 -10.71 26.53 -9.51
C GLN A 44 -10.37 25.26 -10.29
N HIS A 45 -10.77 24.10 -9.77
CA HIS A 45 -10.44 22.80 -10.35
C HIS A 45 -11.51 21.76 -10.01
N ASN A 46 -11.58 20.71 -10.83
CA ASN A 46 -12.29 19.48 -10.55
C ASN A 46 -11.28 18.33 -10.51
N LEU A 47 -11.56 17.29 -9.72
CA LEU A 47 -10.68 16.15 -9.55
C LEU A 47 -11.39 14.89 -10.05
N ASP A 48 -10.76 14.23 -11.01
CA ASP A 48 -11.17 12.92 -11.50
C ASP A 48 -10.06 11.91 -11.19
N PHE A 49 -10.43 10.80 -10.53
CA PHE A 49 -9.48 9.78 -10.11
C PHE A 49 -9.67 8.50 -10.93
N THR A 50 -8.57 7.96 -11.45
CA THR A 50 -8.53 6.62 -12.04
C THR A 50 -7.58 5.76 -11.22
N TRP A 51 -8.07 4.63 -10.70
CA TRP A 51 -7.30 3.73 -9.85
C TRP A 51 -6.77 2.54 -10.64
N TYR A 52 -5.52 2.20 -10.39
CA TYR A 52 -4.86 1.05 -10.99
C TYR A 52 -4.36 0.13 -9.87
N ARG A 53 -4.36 -1.18 -10.14
CA ARG A 53 -3.76 -2.18 -9.27
C ARG A 53 -2.63 -2.88 -10.02
N GLU A 54 -1.51 -3.09 -9.33
CA GLU A 54 -0.45 -3.91 -9.88
C GLU A 54 -0.91 -5.37 -9.99
N HIS A 55 -0.64 -6.00 -11.13
CA HIS A 55 -0.92 -7.42 -11.32
C HIS A 55 0.16 -8.23 -10.59
N CYS A 56 -0.22 -8.81 -9.46
CA CYS A 56 0.65 -9.64 -8.65
C CYS A 56 0.35 -11.11 -8.91
N ALA A 57 1.36 -11.90 -9.25
CA ALA A 57 1.23 -13.36 -9.31
C ALA A 57 1.18 -13.94 -7.89
N CYS A 58 0.52 -15.08 -7.73
CA CYS A 58 0.57 -15.82 -6.48
C CYS A 58 2.00 -16.36 -6.24
N SER A 59 2.45 -16.27 -4.98
CA SER A 59 3.76 -16.76 -4.53
C SER A 59 3.91 -18.28 -4.64
N VAL A 60 2.80 -19.01 -4.71
CA VAL A 60 2.75 -20.47 -4.85
C VAL A 60 2.35 -20.87 -6.27
N HIS A 61 1.33 -20.22 -6.85
CA HIS A 61 0.80 -20.51 -8.18
C HIS A 61 1.14 -19.37 -9.14
N HIS A 62 2.33 -19.39 -9.73
CA HIS A 62 2.88 -18.25 -10.48
C HIS A 62 2.10 -17.83 -11.73
N VAL A 63 1.14 -18.64 -12.18
CA VAL A 63 0.24 -18.32 -13.31
C VAL A 63 -1.05 -17.65 -12.82
N GLU A 64 -1.40 -17.81 -11.55
CA GLU A 64 -2.63 -17.28 -10.97
C GLU A 64 -2.44 -15.86 -10.44
N ILE A 65 -3.46 -15.02 -10.64
CA ILE A 65 -3.47 -13.66 -10.08
C ILE A 65 -3.75 -13.74 -8.58
N ALA A 66 -2.92 -13.08 -7.78
CA ALA A 66 -3.13 -12.96 -6.36
C ALA A 66 -4.35 -12.09 -6.05
N THR A 67 -5.18 -12.57 -5.12
CA THR A 67 -6.39 -11.89 -4.66
C THR A 67 -6.27 -11.46 -3.20
N THR A 68 -5.30 -12.01 -2.48
CA THR A 68 -5.07 -11.73 -1.06
C THR A 68 -3.60 -11.46 -0.79
N GLN A 69 -3.32 -10.53 0.11
CA GLN A 69 -1.99 -10.25 0.63
C GLN A 69 -1.99 -10.35 2.14
N CYS A 70 -0.94 -10.95 2.71
CA CYS A 70 -0.76 -10.96 4.16
C CYS A 70 -0.46 -9.54 4.69
N MET A 71 -1.34 -9.02 5.55
CA MET A 71 -1.16 -7.71 6.20
C MET A 71 0.13 -7.63 7.03
N ARG A 72 0.56 -8.76 7.62
CA ARG A 72 1.79 -8.83 8.41
C ARG A 72 3.04 -8.75 7.53
N CYS A 73 3.02 -9.36 6.34
CA CYS A 73 4.07 -9.16 5.34
C CYS A 73 4.15 -7.72 4.88
N ALA A 74 3.01 -7.09 4.57
CA ALA A 74 2.97 -5.68 4.21
C ALA A 74 3.58 -4.79 5.31
N ALA A 75 3.26 -5.05 6.58
CA ALA A 75 3.83 -4.33 7.72
C ALA A 75 5.34 -4.56 7.93
N LEU A 76 5.86 -5.71 7.50
CA LEU A 76 7.28 -6.07 7.57
C LEU A 76 8.06 -5.67 6.30
N ASN A 77 7.41 -5.02 5.32
CA ASN A 77 7.96 -4.73 4.00
C ASN A 77 8.51 -5.98 3.28
N ILE A 78 7.91 -7.15 3.50
CA ILE A 78 8.23 -8.35 2.73
C ILE A 78 7.75 -8.13 1.29
N PRO A 79 8.54 -8.50 0.27
CA PRO A 79 8.17 -8.30 -1.13
C PRO A 79 6.77 -8.81 -1.47
N VAL A 80 6.04 -8.05 -2.29
CA VAL A 80 4.66 -8.38 -2.71
C VAL A 80 4.60 -9.77 -3.36
N LYS A 81 5.58 -10.08 -4.22
CA LYS A 81 5.74 -11.40 -4.87
C LYS A 81 5.84 -12.58 -3.90
N GLU A 82 6.30 -12.35 -2.67
CA GLU A 82 6.47 -13.38 -1.63
C GLU A 82 5.29 -13.41 -0.65
N SER A 83 4.41 -12.41 -0.68
CA SER A 83 3.35 -12.19 0.32
C SER A 83 1.93 -12.29 -0.22
N CYS A 84 1.79 -12.53 -1.52
CA CYS A 84 0.53 -12.55 -2.25
C CYS A 84 0.08 -13.97 -2.62
N HIS A 85 -1.22 -14.26 -2.45
CA HIS A 85 -1.82 -15.57 -2.68
C HIS A 85 -3.08 -15.45 -3.54
N CYS A 86 -3.35 -16.45 -4.39
CA CYS A 86 -4.53 -16.47 -5.26
C CYS A 86 -5.84 -16.74 -4.51
N SER A 87 -5.77 -17.29 -3.29
CA SER A 87 -6.93 -17.56 -2.44
C SER A 87 -6.55 -17.66 -0.96
N VAL A 88 -7.55 -17.59 -0.08
CA VAL A 88 -7.39 -17.83 1.37
C VAL A 88 -6.89 -19.25 1.65
N LYS A 89 -7.36 -20.25 0.88
CA LYS A 89 -6.90 -21.63 0.99
C LYS A 89 -5.41 -21.75 0.66
N CYS A 90 -4.98 -21.18 -0.46
CA CYS A 90 -3.55 -21.15 -0.84
C CYS A 90 -2.68 -20.50 0.24
N PHE A 91 -3.16 -19.42 0.87
CA PHE A 91 -2.47 -18.80 2.00
C PHE A 91 -2.40 -19.75 3.22
N ALA A 92 -3.51 -20.40 3.59
CA ALA A 92 -3.56 -21.33 4.71
C ALA A 92 -2.61 -22.53 4.52
N ASP A 93 -2.58 -23.10 3.31
CA ASP A 93 -1.70 -24.21 2.95
C ASP A 93 -0.22 -23.81 3.03
N ALA A 94 0.11 -22.56 2.68
CA ALA A 94 1.47 -22.02 2.73
C ALA A 94 1.87 -21.39 4.09
N LEU A 95 0.98 -21.42 5.10
CA LEU A 95 1.12 -20.62 6.32
C LEU A 95 2.42 -20.92 7.09
N GLN A 96 2.85 -22.18 7.18
CA GLN A 96 4.06 -22.54 7.92
C GLN A 96 5.32 -21.92 7.31
N ASN A 97 5.47 -21.99 5.98
CA ASN A 97 6.57 -21.36 5.26
C ASN A 97 6.52 -19.83 5.42
N HIS A 98 5.30 -19.28 5.39
CA HIS A 98 5.07 -17.86 5.57
C HIS A 98 5.47 -17.34 6.96
N LEU A 99 5.21 -18.12 8.03
CA LEU A 99 5.61 -17.79 9.40
C LEU A 99 7.14 -17.79 9.59
N VAL A 100 7.86 -18.67 8.89
CA VAL A 100 9.33 -18.64 8.88
C VAL A 100 9.84 -17.33 8.27
N GLY A 101 9.25 -16.91 7.15
CA GLY A 101 9.55 -15.61 6.53
C GLY A 101 9.33 -14.42 7.47
N HIS A 102 8.22 -14.42 8.22
CA HIS A 102 7.97 -13.40 9.24
C HIS A 102 9.05 -13.33 10.33
N ARG A 103 9.49 -14.48 10.82
CA ARG A 103 10.55 -14.54 11.85
C ARG A 103 11.86 -13.97 11.31
N CYS A 104 12.28 -14.41 10.12
CA CYS A 104 13.52 -13.93 9.50
C CYS A 104 13.47 -12.42 9.22
N ALA A 105 12.34 -11.90 8.72
CA ALA A 105 12.18 -10.47 8.47
C ALA A 105 12.20 -9.65 9.77
N ALA A 106 11.54 -10.13 10.83
CA ALA A 106 11.56 -9.47 12.14
C ALA A 106 12.96 -9.45 12.77
N GLU A 107 13.73 -10.53 12.62
CA GLU A 107 15.13 -10.61 13.07
C GLU A 107 16.07 -9.70 12.26
N ALA A 108 15.85 -9.60 10.95
CA ALA A 108 16.61 -8.67 10.11
C ALA A 108 16.35 -7.22 10.53
N LEU A 109 15.08 -6.86 10.77
CA LEU A 109 14.69 -5.55 11.27
C LEU A 109 15.34 -5.24 12.63
N SER A 110 15.34 -6.18 13.57
CA SER A 110 15.93 -5.97 14.90
C SER A 110 17.44 -5.76 14.86
N LYS A 111 18.16 -6.46 13.96
CA LYS A 111 19.60 -6.29 13.74
C LYS A 111 19.93 -4.94 13.10
N THR A 112 19.08 -4.44 12.20
CA THR A 112 19.25 -3.11 11.61
C THR A 112 18.84 -1.97 12.55
N SER A 113 17.98 -2.25 13.53
CA SER A 113 17.47 -1.27 14.49
C SER A 113 18.21 -1.32 15.84
N ASN A 114 19.48 -0.96 15.88
CA ASN A 114 20.14 -0.68 17.17
C ASN A 114 19.69 0.68 17.78
N GLY A 115 18.39 1.04 17.69
CA GLY A 115 17.93 2.36 18.15
C GLY A 115 16.44 2.72 18.06
N ASN A 116 15.49 1.82 17.79
CA ASN A 116 14.07 2.18 17.91
C ASN A 116 13.13 0.99 18.28
N GLY A 117 12.92 0.78 19.58
CA GLY A 117 11.99 -0.21 20.14
C GLY A 117 10.50 -0.05 19.80
N LEU A 118 10.13 0.78 18.80
CA LEU A 118 8.75 1.06 18.39
C LEU A 118 8.24 0.14 17.26
N ALA A 119 9.12 -0.53 16.50
CA ALA A 119 8.71 -1.38 15.38
C ALA A 119 8.11 -2.73 15.85
N LEU A 120 8.66 -3.32 16.92
CA LEU A 120 8.23 -4.63 17.43
C LEU A 120 6.80 -4.61 18.01
N GLY A 121 6.37 -3.47 18.56
CA GLY A 121 5.05 -3.31 19.19
C GLY A 121 3.87 -3.34 18.20
N LYS A 122 4.09 -2.99 16.93
CA LYS A 122 3.03 -2.95 15.90
C LYS A 122 2.64 -4.35 15.40
N LEU A 123 3.52 -5.33 15.52
CA LEU A 123 3.29 -6.71 15.06
C LEU A 123 2.31 -7.50 15.95
N ARG A 124 2.16 -7.14 17.23
CA ARG A 124 1.28 -7.87 18.17
C ARG A 124 -0.22 -7.62 17.95
N ARG A 125 -0.61 -6.62 17.16
CA ARG A 125 -2.01 -6.17 17.04
C ARG A 125 -2.87 -6.88 15.99
N TYR A 126 -2.30 -7.75 15.16
CA TYR A 126 -3.03 -8.43 14.07
C TYR A 126 -3.50 -9.85 14.44
N GLY A 127 -3.66 -10.13 15.73
CA GLY A 127 -4.20 -11.39 16.22
C GLY A 127 -5.72 -11.35 16.25
N SER A 128 -6.36 -11.91 15.22
CA SER A 128 -7.62 -12.67 15.23
C SER A 128 -8.19 -12.65 13.81
N TRP A 129 -7.93 -13.70 13.03
CA TRP A 129 -8.74 -13.96 11.84
C TRP A 129 -10.15 -14.33 12.34
N PRO A 130 -11.23 -13.73 11.81
CA PRO A 130 -12.56 -14.27 12.05
C PRO A 130 -12.58 -15.69 11.47
N GLY A 131 -12.84 -16.67 12.32
CA GLY A 131 -12.96 -18.06 11.92
C GLY A 131 -14.02 -18.19 10.83
N SER A 132 -13.62 -18.70 9.68
CA SER A 132 -14.56 -19.28 8.73
C SER A 132 -15.18 -20.50 9.40
N GLY A 133 -16.49 -20.44 9.65
CA GLY A 133 -17.30 -21.62 9.92
C GLY A 133 -17.39 -22.54 8.72
#